data_AF-A0A7S3KMB6-F1
#
_entry.id   AF-A0A7S3KMB6-F1
#
_cell.length_a   1.000
_cell.length_b   1.000
_cell.length_c   1.000
_cell.angle_alpha   90.00
_cell.angle_beta   90.00
_cell.angle_gamma   90.00
#
_symmetry.space_group_name_H-M   'P 1'
#
loop_
_entity.id
_entity.type
_entity.pdbx_description
1 polymer ?
#
loop_
_entity_poly.entity_id
_entity_poly.type
_entity_poly.pdbx_seq_one_letter_code
_entity_poly.pdbx_strand_id
1 'polypeptide(L)'
;VEEDLYNFGQELLNNFDKERANKILSDKTKDLEQKLEQEEDNLLRPTDKDALGDKYSKWDKIDQTIKKREQFEQKAEKDKSDLNKNLMEQMMGCSQNHSKEMAIYNRSFNEKIEVITDFKEKGNQYFNQNDLQKASYFYEQALLQFHYLIPDNKEEEDITNPLHVKCHLNKAICLYKQKRYQEAIENTYQALNIDPNNTKGLY
;
A
#
# COMPACT_ATOMS: atom_id res chain seq x y z
N VAL A 1 11.55 14.99 -22.45
CA VAL A 1 10.88 13.65 -22.46
C VAL A 1 11.53 12.69 -21.46
N GLU A 2 12.81 12.33 -21.58
CA GLU A 2 13.49 11.51 -20.56
C GLU A 2 13.70 12.25 -19.22
N GLU A 3 14.03 13.53 -19.29
CA GLU A 3 14.25 14.39 -18.11
C GLU A 3 12.95 14.63 -17.32
N ASP A 4 11.81 14.69 -18.02
CA ASP A 4 10.48 14.85 -17.42
C ASP A 4 9.99 13.57 -16.74
N LEU A 5 10.30 12.40 -17.31
CA LEU A 5 10.03 11.11 -16.66
C LEU A 5 10.91 10.90 -15.41
N TYR A 6 12.16 11.33 -15.48
CA TYR A 6 13.09 11.26 -14.35
C TYR A 6 12.68 12.20 -13.22
N ASN A 7 12.32 13.45 -13.53
CA ASN A 7 11.84 14.43 -12.56
C ASN A 7 10.47 14.04 -11.98
N PHE A 8 9.57 13.49 -12.79
CA PHE A 8 8.31 12.93 -12.30
C PHE A 8 8.54 11.70 -11.41
N GLY A 9 9.52 10.84 -11.73
CA GLY A 9 9.94 9.74 -10.87
C GLY A 9 10.54 10.20 -9.54
N GLN A 10 11.29 11.31 -9.54
CA GLN A 10 11.87 11.94 -8.34
C GLN A 10 10.80 12.62 -7.47
N GLU A 11 9.84 13.34 -8.06
CA GLU A 11 8.68 13.88 -7.34
C GLU A 11 7.80 12.79 -6.76
N LEU A 12 7.59 11.72 -7.53
CA LEU A 12 6.91 10.52 -7.03
C LEU A 12 7.67 9.96 -5.85
N LEU A 13 8.99 9.73 -5.93
CA LEU A 13 9.82 9.25 -4.80
C LEU A 13 9.73 10.14 -3.56
N ASN A 14 9.76 11.46 -3.72
CA ASN A 14 9.62 12.42 -2.61
C ASN A 14 8.22 12.39 -1.97
N ASN A 15 7.18 12.10 -2.76
CA ASN A 15 5.82 11.86 -2.29
C ASN A 15 5.60 10.40 -1.82
N PHE A 16 6.46 9.48 -2.25
CA PHE A 16 6.46 8.04 -1.96
C PHE A 16 7.22 7.69 -0.68
N ASP A 17 7.89 8.65 -0.05
CA ASP A 17 8.37 8.53 1.34
C ASP A 17 7.15 8.42 2.27
N LYS A 18 6.47 7.28 2.16
CA LYS A 18 5.40 6.80 3.02
C LYS A 18 5.90 6.83 4.45
N GLU A 19 7.20 6.60 4.67
CA GLU A 19 7.86 6.78 5.96
C GLU A 19 7.91 8.23 6.43
N ARG A 20 8.21 9.21 5.56
CA ARG A 20 8.19 10.65 5.93
C ARG A 20 6.77 11.17 6.13
N ALA A 21 5.82 10.78 5.29
CA ALA A 21 4.41 11.11 5.46
C ALA A 21 3.82 10.44 6.71
N ASN A 22 4.11 9.16 6.95
CA ASN A 22 3.73 8.44 8.18
C ASN A 22 4.43 9.02 9.40
N LYS A 23 5.66 9.52 9.28
CA LYS A 23 6.39 10.21 10.35
C LYS A 23 5.74 11.55 10.66
N ILE A 24 5.40 12.37 9.68
CA ILE A 24 4.65 13.62 9.88
C ILE A 24 3.27 13.34 10.50
N LEU A 25 2.58 12.28 10.05
CA LEU A 25 1.30 11.85 10.62
C LEU A 25 1.48 11.33 12.05
N SER A 26 2.55 10.58 12.32
CA SER A 26 2.93 10.07 13.64
C SER A 26 3.32 11.20 14.60
N ASP A 27 3.99 12.23 14.12
CA ASP A 27 4.42 13.38 14.91
C ASP A 27 3.20 14.26 15.24
N LYS A 28 2.31 14.50 14.25
CA LYS A 28 1.04 15.20 14.48
C LYS A 28 0.11 14.46 15.42
N THR A 29 0.05 13.13 15.36
CA THR A 29 -0.77 12.32 16.27
C THR A 29 -0.22 12.37 17.70
N LYS A 30 1.10 12.25 17.88
CA LYS A 30 1.75 12.44 19.20
C LYS A 30 1.52 13.83 19.79
N ASP A 31 1.62 14.89 18.99
CA ASP A 31 1.35 16.26 19.44
C ASP A 31 -0.11 16.45 19.90
N LEU A 32 -1.06 15.76 19.26
CA LEU A 32 -2.47 15.78 19.64
C LEU A 32 -2.73 14.93 20.89
N GLU A 33 -2.11 13.76 21.01
CA GLU A 33 -2.17 12.92 22.21
C GLU A 33 -1.62 13.66 23.44
N GLN A 34 -0.49 14.36 23.31
CA GLN A 34 0.04 15.18 24.40
C GLN A 34 -0.89 16.32 24.80
N LYS A 35 -1.59 16.95 23.84
CA LYS A 35 -2.59 17.99 24.15
C LYS A 35 -3.80 17.42 24.85
N LEU A 36 -4.23 16.21 24.48
CA LEU A 36 -5.34 15.50 25.11
C LEU A 36 -4.97 15.01 26.52
N GLU A 37 -3.77 14.46 26.73
CA GLU A 37 -3.26 14.11 28.07
C GLU A 37 -3.16 15.34 28.98
N GLN A 38 -2.70 16.48 28.45
CA GLN A 38 -2.68 17.75 29.21
C GLN A 38 -4.09 18.24 29.56
N GLU A 39 -5.09 18.03 28.69
CA GLU A 39 -6.50 18.31 29.01
C GLU A 39 -7.03 17.36 30.08
N GLU A 40 -6.74 16.06 29.99
CA GLU A 40 -7.14 15.04 30.98
C GLU A 40 -6.53 15.30 32.36
N ASP A 41 -5.24 15.64 32.43
CA ASP A 41 -4.56 16.00 33.68
C ASP A 41 -5.15 17.27 34.31
N ASN A 42 -5.56 18.24 33.50
CA ASN A 42 -6.24 19.44 33.98
C ASN A 42 -7.65 19.14 34.51
N LEU A 43 -8.33 18.12 33.97
CA LEU A 43 -9.62 17.61 34.46
C LEU A 43 -9.47 16.73 35.73
N LEU A 44 -8.30 16.14 35.96
CA LEU A 44 -7.98 15.29 37.10
C LEU A 44 -7.48 16.03 38.35
N ARG A 45 -7.02 17.29 38.23
CA ARG A 45 -6.63 18.12 39.38
C ARG A 45 -7.83 18.35 40.33
N PRO A 46 -7.69 18.07 41.64
CA PRO A 46 -8.73 18.38 42.61
C PRO A 46 -8.84 19.91 42.72
N THR A 47 -10.02 20.47 42.47
CA THR A 47 -10.35 21.82 42.97
C THR A 47 -11.26 21.63 44.19
N ASP A 48 -11.03 22.43 45.23
CA ASP A 48 -11.45 22.24 46.64
C ASP A 48 -12.98 22.26 46.92
N LYS A 49 -13.84 21.79 46.02
CA LYS A 49 -15.29 21.73 46.24
C LYS A 49 -15.86 20.37 45.82
N ASP A 50 -15.53 19.35 46.59
CA ASP A 50 -16.14 18.02 46.52
C ASP A 50 -17.62 18.07 46.97
N ALA A 51 -18.54 18.15 46.00
CA ALA A 51 -19.94 17.83 46.19
C ALA A 51 -20.35 16.69 45.27
N LEU A 52 -21.09 15.71 45.82
CA LEU A 52 -21.43 14.40 45.25
C LEU A 52 -22.10 14.40 43.85
N GLY A 53 -22.45 15.56 43.29
CA GLY A 53 -23.02 15.74 41.94
C GLY A 53 -22.00 15.83 40.80
N ASP A 54 -20.73 16.15 41.08
CA ASP A 54 -19.71 16.41 40.05
C ASP A 54 -18.99 15.14 39.53
N LYS A 55 -19.14 13.99 40.22
CA LYS A 55 -18.52 12.73 39.82
C LYS A 55 -19.09 12.20 38.49
N TYR A 56 -20.41 12.24 38.31
CA TYR A 56 -21.09 11.81 37.09
C TYR A 56 -20.73 12.70 35.89
N SER A 57 -20.64 14.01 36.12
CA SER A 57 -20.24 15.00 35.11
C SER A 57 -18.80 14.82 34.62
N LYS A 58 -17.91 14.26 35.45
CA LYS A 58 -16.54 13.90 35.07
C LYS A 58 -16.46 12.63 34.24
N TRP A 59 -17.23 11.59 34.59
CA TRP A 59 -17.34 10.36 33.79
C TRP A 59 -18.00 10.62 32.43
N ASP A 60 -19.00 11.49 32.35
CA ASP A 60 -19.59 11.93 31.08
C ASP A 60 -18.59 12.65 30.19
N LYS A 61 -17.70 13.47 30.78
CA LYS A 61 -16.62 14.13 30.04
C LYS A 61 -15.59 13.12 29.54
N ILE A 62 -15.20 12.14 30.36
CA ILE A 62 -14.30 11.06 29.96
C ILE A 62 -14.91 10.22 28.83
N ASP A 63 -16.19 9.85 28.92
CA ASP A 63 -16.91 9.12 27.87
C ASP A 63 -16.98 9.93 26.56
N GLN A 64 -17.17 11.26 26.65
CA GLN A 64 -17.08 12.15 25.50
C GLN A 64 -15.67 12.23 24.91
N THR A 65 -14.62 12.21 25.74
CA THR A 65 -13.22 12.21 25.28
C THR A 65 -12.86 10.89 24.61
N ILE A 66 -13.28 9.75 25.18
CA ILE A 66 -13.08 8.42 24.58
C ILE A 66 -13.76 8.34 23.21
N LYS A 67 -15.03 8.76 23.11
CA LYS A 67 -15.76 8.82 21.83
C LYS A 67 -15.07 9.73 20.81
N LYS A 68 -14.54 10.88 21.24
CA LYS A 68 -13.76 11.77 20.36
C LYS A 68 -12.46 11.10 19.90
N ARG A 69 -11.79 10.34 20.77
CA ARG A 69 -10.56 9.60 20.44
C ARG A 69 -10.83 8.48 19.44
N GLU A 70 -11.88 7.69 19.65
CA GLU A 70 -12.31 6.65 18.69
C GLU A 70 -12.68 7.24 17.33
N GLN A 71 -13.40 8.37 17.30
CA GLN A 71 -13.72 9.07 16.06
C GLN A 71 -12.47 9.60 15.34
N PHE A 72 -11.48 10.06 16.10
CA PHE A 72 -10.22 10.54 15.57
C PHE A 72 -9.37 9.39 15.01
N GLU A 73 -9.27 8.27 15.72
CA GLU A 73 -8.58 7.06 15.26
C GLU A 73 -9.22 6.51 13.98
N GLN A 74 -10.55 6.40 13.93
CA GLN A 74 -11.28 5.99 12.72
C GLN A 74 -11.05 6.96 11.56
N LYS A 75 -10.98 8.27 11.83
CA LYS A 75 -10.68 9.28 10.82
C LYS A 75 -9.25 9.17 10.31
N ALA A 76 -8.28 8.97 11.20
CA ALA A 76 -6.88 8.78 10.81
C ALA A 76 -6.65 7.50 10.01
N GLU A 77 -7.38 6.43 10.32
CA GLU A 77 -7.33 5.16 9.60
C GLU A 77 -8.00 5.28 8.22
N LYS A 78 -9.14 6.00 8.15
CA LYS A 78 -9.78 6.35 6.89
C LYS A 78 -8.88 7.26 6.03
N ASP A 79 -8.24 8.27 6.61
CA ASP A 79 -7.31 9.16 5.92
C ASP A 79 -6.07 8.39 5.41
N LYS A 80 -5.58 7.38 6.15
CA LYS A 80 -4.52 6.46 5.67
C LYS A 80 -5.00 5.57 4.53
N SER A 81 -6.23 5.07 4.60
CA SER A 81 -6.85 4.28 3.53
C SER A 81 -7.06 5.12 2.27
N ASP A 82 -7.57 6.33 2.41
CA ASP A 82 -7.80 7.28 1.32
C ASP A 82 -6.47 7.77 0.73
N LEU A 83 -5.42 7.94 1.54
CA LEU A 83 -4.06 8.23 1.07
C LEU A 83 -3.47 7.05 0.29
N ASN A 84 -3.62 5.81 0.78
CA ASN A 84 -3.19 4.62 0.03
C ASN A 84 -3.95 4.47 -1.29
N LYS A 85 -5.26 4.73 -1.28
CA LYS A 85 -6.12 4.67 -2.46
C LYS A 85 -5.77 5.77 -3.46
N ASN A 86 -5.58 7.01 -3.01
CA ASN A 86 -5.18 8.13 -3.85
C ASN A 86 -3.74 7.94 -4.38
N LEU A 87 -2.82 7.37 -3.61
CA LEU A 87 -1.49 6.97 -4.09
C LEU A 87 -1.59 5.90 -5.18
N MET A 88 -2.49 4.93 -5.03
CA MET A 88 -2.77 3.91 -6.03
C MET A 88 -3.44 4.50 -7.29
N GLU A 89 -4.35 5.47 -7.13
CA GLU A 89 -4.98 6.24 -8.22
C GLU A 89 -4.00 7.18 -8.94
N GLN A 90 -3.05 7.80 -8.22
CA GLN A 90 -1.96 8.61 -8.77
C GLN A 90 -0.91 7.76 -9.49
N MET A 91 -0.56 6.59 -8.93
CA MET A 91 0.29 5.61 -9.63
C MET A 91 -0.40 5.01 -10.86
N MET A 92 -1.74 4.91 -10.85
CA MET A 92 -2.55 4.53 -12.00
C MET A 92 -3.04 5.72 -12.85
N GLY A 93 -2.46 6.91 -12.71
CA GLY A 93 -2.57 7.99 -13.70
C GLY A 93 -3.97 8.26 -14.25
N CYS A 94 -5.01 8.26 -13.42
CA CYS A 94 -6.36 8.58 -13.87
C CYS A 94 -6.65 10.08 -13.75
N SER A 95 -6.22 10.86 -14.74
CA SER A 95 -6.93 12.08 -15.10
C SER A 95 -7.09 12.17 -16.63
N GLN A 96 -8.26 11.70 -17.08
CA GLN A 96 -8.90 11.95 -18.38
C GLN A 96 -8.23 11.50 -19.68
N ASN A 97 -7.05 10.87 -19.64
CA ASN A 97 -6.42 10.30 -20.84
C ASN A 97 -6.24 8.79 -20.67
N HIS A 98 -7.24 8.03 -21.12
CA HIS A 98 -7.18 6.57 -21.24
C HIS A 98 -6.08 6.11 -22.22
N SER A 99 -5.27 7.03 -22.76
CA SER A 99 -4.19 6.75 -23.71
C SER A 99 -3.10 5.85 -23.16
N LYS A 100 -2.81 5.86 -21.84
CA LYS A 100 -1.85 4.94 -21.23
C LYS A 100 -2.40 3.53 -21.13
N GLU A 101 -3.65 3.37 -20.68
CA GLU A 101 -4.35 2.09 -20.65
C GLU A 101 -4.55 1.54 -22.06
N MET A 102 -4.96 2.41 -22.99
CA MET A 102 -5.14 2.05 -24.40
C MET A 102 -3.80 1.71 -25.07
N ALA A 103 -2.69 2.33 -24.68
CA ALA A 103 -1.36 1.95 -25.13
C ALA A 103 -0.92 0.59 -24.56
N ILE A 104 -1.29 0.24 -23.33
CA ILE A 104 -1.07 -1.12 -22.80
C ILE A 104 -1.93 -2.12 -23.57
N TYR A 105 -3.22 -1.83 -23.76
CA TYR A 105 -4.16 -2.69 -24.46
C TYR A 105 -3.74 -2.97 -25.91
N ASN A 106 -3.39 -1.92 -26.66
CA ASN A 106 -3.05 -1.99 -28.08
C ASN A 106 -1.67 -2.61 -28.39
N ARG A 107 -0.84 -2.91 -27.38
CA ARG A 107 0.44 -3.61 -27.59
C ARG A 107 0.20 -5.04 -28.04
N SER A 108 1.13 -5.54 -28.86
CA SER A 108 1.15 -6.96 -29.23
C SER A 108 1.49 -7.84 -28.02
N PHE A 109 1.13 -9.13 -28.10
CA PHE A 109 1.43 -10.11 -27.06
C PHE A 109 2.94 -10.13 -26.70
N ASN A 110 3.81 -10.16 -27.72
CA ASN A 110 5.26 -10.21 -27.52
C ASN A 110 5.79 -8.98 -26.78
N GLU A 111 5.35 -7.78 -27.16
CA GLU A 111 5.76 -6.55 -26.47
C GLU A 111 5.27 -6.52 -25.01
N LYS A 112 4.07 -7.03 -24.74
CA LYS A 112 3.56 -7.14 -23.36
C LYS A 112 4.42 -8.08 -22.52
N ILE A 113 4.81 -9.23 -23.09
CA ILE A 113 5.71 -10.19 -22.41
C ILE A 113 7.07 -9.56 -22.14
N GLU A 114 7.66 -8.84 -23.10
CA GLU A 114 8.93 -8.13 -22.91
C GLU A 114 8.85 -7.12 -21.76
N VAL A 115 7.78 -6.31 -21.72
CA VAL A 115 7.56 -5.33 -20.66
C VAL A 115 7.40 -6.01 -19.29
N ILE A 116 6.67 -7.13 -19.23
CA ILE A 116 6.54 -7.95 -18.02
C ILE A 116 7.90 -8.46 -17.56
N THR A 117 8.71 -8.98 -18.49
CA THR A 117 10.04 -9.50 -18.16
C THR A 117 10.97 -8.40 -17.65
N ASP A 118 10.95 -7.22 -18.26
CA ASP A 118 11.74 -6.06 -17.84
C ASP A 118 11.37 -5.62 -16.41
N PHE A 119 10.09 -5.53 -16.11
CA PHE A 119 9.64 -5.16 -14.76
C PHE A 119 10.00 -6.21 -13.72
N LYS A 120 9.84 -7.49 -14.04
CA LYS A 120 10.27 -8.59 -13.18
C LYS A 120 11.78 -8.54 -12.94
N GLU A 121 12.60 -8.26 -13.95
CA GLU A 121 14.05 -8.15 -13.82
C GLU A 121 14.48 -6.96 -12.98
N LYS A 122 13.86 -5.79 -13.18
CA LYS A 122 14.06 -4.62 -12.30
C LYS A 122 13.68 -4.96 -10.86
N GLY A 123 12.56 -5.66 -10.65
CA GLY A 123 12.15 -6.15 -9.33
C GLY A 123 13.21 -7.05 -8.70
N ASN A 124 13.79 -7.98 -9.45
CA ASN A 124 14.87 -8.86 -8.98
C ASN A 124 16.14 -8.06 -8.63
N GLN A 125 16.49 -7.03 -9.41
CA GLN A 125 17.64 -6.17 -9.12
C GLN A 125 17.48 -5.45 -7.79
N TYR A 126 16.33 -4.80 -7.55
CA TYR A 126 16.06 -4.12 -6.27
C TYR A 126 15.93 -5.10 -5.10
N PHE A 127 15.39 -6.29 -5.35
CA PHE A 127 15.34 -7.35 -4.34
C PHE A 127 16.74 -7.76 -3.88
N ASN A 128 17.68 -7.92 -4.82
CA ASN A 128 19.08 -8.23 -4.52
C ASN A 128 19.79 -7.06 -3.80
N GLN A 129 19.36 -5.83 -4.04
CA GLN A 129 19.83 -4.64 -3.31
C GLN A 129 19.18 -4.49 -1.92
N ASN A 130 18.29 -5.42 -1.53
CA ASN A 130 17.52 -5.38 -0.29
C ASN A 130 16.53 -4.19 -0.21
N ASP A 131 16.27 -3.50 -1.32
CA ASP A 131 15.22 -2.48 -1.42
C ASP A 131 13.88 -3.18 -1.75
N LEU A 132 13.27 -3.72 -0.69
CA LEU A 132 12.06 -4.54 -0.80
C LEU A 132 10.85 -3.73 -1.28
N GLN A 133 10.80 -2.44 -0.96
CA GLN A 133 9.67 -1.57 -1.32
C GLN A 133 9.65 -1.33 -2.82
N LYS A 134 10.79 -0.94 -3.41
CA LYS A 134 10.90 -0.80 -4.87
C LYS A 134 10.75 -2.13 -5.58
N ALA A 135 11.30 -3.22 -5.05
CA ALA A 135 11.12 -4.55 -5.62
C ALA A 135 9.63 -4.92 -5.72
N SER A 136 8.88 -4.77 -4.62
CA SER A 136 7.44 -5.02 -4.57
C SER A 136 6.67 -4.14 -5.56
N TYR A 137 7.09 -2.89 -5.76
CA TYR A 137 6.48 -1.98 -6.74
C TYR A 137 6.65 -2.49 -8.17
N PHE A 138 7.87 -2.89 -8.57
CA PHE A 138 8.10 -3.37 -9.93
C PHE A 138 7.40 -4.70 -10.23
N TYR A 139 7.31 -5.60 -9.24
CA TYR A 139 6.49 -6.80 -9.41
C TYR A 139 5.01 -6.46 -9.58
N GLU A 140 4.52 -5.43 -8.89
CA GLU A 140 3.13 -4.99 -9.09
C GLU A 140 2.89 -4.40 -10.47
N GLN A 141 3.85 -3.63 -11.01
CA GLN A 141 3.76 -3.13 -12.37
C GLN A 141 3.74 -4.28 -13.40
N ALA A 142 4.47 -5.37 -13.16
CA ALA A 142 4.39 -6.56 -13.98
C ALA A 142 3.01 -7.23 -13.89
N LEU A 143 2.45 -7.38 -12.68
CA LEU A 143 1.10 -7.91 -12.45
C LEU A 143 0.01 -7.07 -13.14
N LEU A 144 0.17 -5.75 -13.17
CA LEU A 144 -0.74 -4.86 -13.90
C LEU A 144 -0.79 -5.17 -15.40
N GLN A 145 0.35 -5.49 -16.03
CA GLN A 145 0.37 -5.87 -17.45
C GLN A 145 -0.41 -7.18 -17.70
N PHE A 146 -0.35 -8.14 -16.76
CA PHE A 146 -1.11 -9.38 -16.87
C PHE A 146 -2.62 -9.15 -16.84
N HIS A 147 -3.12 -8.15 -16.12
CA HIS A 147 -4.56 -7.81 -16.15
C HIS A 147 -5.08 -7.44 -17.55
N TYR A 148 -4.21 -6.93 -18.43
CA TYR A 148 -4.53 -6.56 -19.82
C TYR A 148 -3.95 -7.54 -20.85
N LEU A 149 -3.42 -8.68 -20.38
CA LEU A 149 -2.90 -9.75 -21.21
C LEU A 149 -3.87 -10.92 -21.16
N ILE A 150 -4.67 -11.05 -22.22
CA ILE A 150 -5.56 -12.20 -22.41
C ILE A 150 -4.87 -13.08 -23.46
N PRO A 151 -4.42 -14.30 -23.10
CA PRO A 151 -3.83 -15.22 -24.07
C PRO A 151 -4.89 -15.65 -25.10
N ASP A 152 -4.55 -15.59 -26.38
CA ASP A 152 -5.47 -15.99 -27.46
C ASP A 152 -5.39 -17.50 -27.74
N ASN A 153 -4.24 -18.12 -27.41
CA ASN A 153 -3.96 -19.52 -27.67
C ASN A 153 -3.27 -20.19 -26.48
N LYS A 154 -3.24 -21.53 -26.51
CA LYS A 154 -2.68 -22.35 -25.44
C LYS A 154 -1.15 -22.16 -25.29
N GLU A 155 -0.45 -21.88 -26.40
CA GLU A 155 1.00 -21.67 -26.37
C GLU A 155 1.37 -20.37 -25.61
N GLU A 156 0.60 -19.31 -25.82
CA GLU A 156 0.71 -18.05 -25.10
C GLU A 156 0.37 -18.22 -23.62
N GLU A 157 -0.65 -19.03 -23.30
CA GLU A 157 -1.02 -19.36 -21.92
C GLU A 157 0.12 -20.12 -21.20
N ASP A 158 0.72 -21.10 -21.87
CA ASP A 158 1.85 -21.89 -21.35
C ASP A 158 3.10 -21.02 -21.08
N ILE A 159 3.28 -19.92 -21.82
CA ILE A 159 4.36 -18.93 -21.59
C ILE A 159 3.98 -17.97 -20.45
N THR A 160 2.73 -17.52 -20.43
CA THR A 160 2.21 -16.48 -19.54
C THR A 160 2.07 -16.97 -18.11
N ASN A 161 1.46 -18.13 -17.91
CA ASN A 161 1.13 -18.67 -16.58
C ASN A 161 2.35 -18.83 -15.67
N PRO A 162 3.48 -19.42 -16.11
CA PRO A 162 4.69 -19.52 -15.28
C PRO A 162 5.29 -18.16 -14.91
N LEU A 163 5.21 -17.16 -15.79
CA LEU A 163 5.68 -15.80 -15.49
C LEU A 163 4.76 -15.12 -14.47
N HIS A 164 3.45 -15.27 -14.63
CA HIS A 164 2.44 -14.72 -13.74
C HIS A 164 2.61 -15.25 -12.31
N VAL A 165 2.74 -16.57 -12.17
CA VAL A 165 3.03 -17.25 -10.89
C VAL A 165 4.32 -16.73 -10.27
N LYS A 166 5.41 -16.61 -11.03
CA LYS A 166 6.69 -16.09 -10.53
C LYS A 166 6.57 -14.67 -9.99
N CYS A 167 5.85 -13.78 -10.68
CA CYS A 167 5.65 -12.40 -10.22
C CYS A 167 4.87 -12.34 -8.91
N HIS A 168 3.79 -13.11 -8.76
CA HIS A 168 3.04 -13.20 -7.51
C HIS A 168 3.90 -13.72 -6.36
N LEU A 169 4.65 -14.81 -6.56
CA LEU A 169 5.52 -15.37 -5.53
C LEU A 169 6.65 -14.43 -5.13
N ASN A 170 7.30 -13.77 -6.09
CA ASN A 170 8.36 -12.81 -5.80
C ASN A 170 7.83 -11.60 -5.02
N LYS A 171 6.64 -11.10 -5.36
CA LYS A 171 5.96 -10.06 -4.58
C LYS A 171 5.61 -10.55 -3.17
N ALA A 172 5.07 -11.77 -3.04
CA ALA A 172 4.76 -12.36 -1.74
C ALA A 172 6.00 -12.46 -0.83
N ILE A 173 7.15 -12.86 -1.37
CA ILE A 173 8.42 -12.89 -0.62
C ILE A 173 8.84 -11.49 -0.17
N CYS A 174 8.70 -10.47 -1.02
CA CYS A 174 8.98 -9.08 -0.64
C CYS A 174 8.09 -8.62 0.51
N LEU A 175 6.78 -8.88 0.42
CA LEU A 175 5.79 -8.53 1.44
C LEU A 175 6.03 -9.28 2.76
N TYR A 176 6.38 -10.56 2.69
CA TYR A 176 6.75 -11.37 3.84
C TYR A 176 7.96 -10.78 4.57
N LYS A 177 9.02 -10.41 3.84
CA LYS A 177 10.20 -9.75 4.41
C LYS A 177 9.88 -8.36 5.00
N GLN A 178 8.88 -7.66 4.47
CA GLN A 178 8.34 -6.41 5.01
C GLN A 178 7.36 -6.62 6.19
N LYS A 179 7.14 -7.85 6.66
CA LYS A 179 6.18 -8.22 7.71
C LYS A 179 4.71 -7.94 7.37
N ARG A 180 4.38 -7.81 6.08
CA ARG A 180 3.01 -7.64 5.56
C ARG A 180 2.41 -9.00 5.21
N TYR A 181 2.15 -9.81 6.24
CA TYR A 181 1.81 -11.23 6.07
C TYR A 181 0.48 -11.47 5.36
N GLN A 182 -0.53 -10.65 5.62
CA GLN A 182 -1.87 -10.80 5.01
C GLN A 182 -1.81 -10.69 3.48
N GLU A 183 -1.16 -9.64 2.99
CA GLU A 183 -1.01 -9.41 1.55
C GLU A 183 -0.06 -10.44 0.90
N ALA A 184 0.94 -10.93 1.64
CA ALA A 184 1.80 -12.00 1.15
C ALA A 184 0.99 -13.28 0.91
N ILE A 185 0.12 -13.66 1.85
CA ILE A 185 -0.77 -14.83 1.74
C ILE A 185 -1.71 -14.68 0.53
N GLU A 186 -2.31 -13.51 0.34
CA GLU A 186 -3.17 -13.24 -0.82
C GLU A 186 -2.43 -13.43 -2.15
N ASN A 187 -1.21 -12.91 -2.26
CA ASN A 187 -0.40 -13.09 -3.47
C ASN A 187 0.01 -14.57 -3.68
N THR A 188 0.32 -15.29 -2.61
CA THR A 188 0.59 -16.74 -2.68
C THR A 188 -0.64 -17.51 -3.12
N TYR A 189 -1.84 -17.17 -2.64
CA TYR A 189 -3.08 -17.78 -3.11
C TYR A 189 -3.33 -17.53 -4.59
N GLN A 190 -3.09 -16.30 -5.08
CA GLN A 190 -3.22 -16.01 -6.52
C GLN A 190 -2.25 -16.84 -7.35
N ALA A 191 -1.01 -17.02 -6.90
CA ALA A 191 -0.05 -17.91 -7.54
C ALA A 191 -0.54 -19.37 -7.59
N LEU A 192 -1.09 -19.89 -6.48
CA LEU A 192 -1.61 -21.25 -6.39
C LEU A 192 -2.91 -21.46 -7.18
N ASN A 193 -3.71 -20.40 -7.41
CA ASN A 193 -4.88 -20.49 -8.28
C ASN A 193 -4.49 -20.75 -9.75
N ILE A 194 -3.31 -20.28 -10.17
CA ILE A 194 -2.79 -20.49 -11.52
C ILE A 194 -2.02 -21.82 -11.60
N ASP A 195 -1.14 -22.08 -10.63
CA ASP A 195 -0.38 -23.32 -10.52
C ASP A 195 -0.53 -23.93 -9.12
N PRO A 196 -1.54 -24.80 -8.91
CA PRO A 196 -1.84 -25.40 -7.61
C PRO A 196 -0.70 -26.27 -7.05
N ASN A 197 0.19 -26.77 -7.92
CA ASN A 197 1.28 -27.65 -7.56
C ASN A 197 2.60 -26.91 -7.37
N ASN A 198 2.57 -25.57 -7.31
CA ASN A 198 3.78 -24.78 -7.18
C ASN A 198 4.45 -24.98 -5.80
N THR A 199 5.58 -25.69 -5.79
CA THR A 199 6.35 -26.00 -4.57
C THR A 199 6.72 -24.77 -3.74
N LYS A 200 6.97 -23.61 -4.38
CA LYS A 200 7.34 -22.37 -3.68
C LYS A 200 6.15 -21.64 -3.07
N GLY A 201 4.95 -21.85 -3.61
CA GLY A 201 3.72 -21.29 -3.04
C GLY A 201 3.21 -22.11 -1.86
N LEU A 202 3.45 -23.43 -1.87
CA LEU A 202 3.03 -24.34 -0.81
C LEU A 202 3.94 -24.33 0.42
N TYR A 203 5.19 -23.85 0.28
CA TYR A 203 6.20 -23.81 1.35
C TYR A 203 6.16 -22.49 2.11
#